data_AF-A0A8D9B2C8-F1
#
_entry.id   AF-A0A8D9B2C8-F1
#
_cell.length_a   1.000
_cell.length_b   1.000
_cell.length_c   1.000
_cell.angle_alpha   90.00
_cell.angle_beta   90.00
_cell.angle_gamma   90.00
#
_symmetry.space_group_name_H-M   'P 1'
#
loop_
_entity.id
_entity.type
_entity.pdbx_description
1 polymer ?
#
loop_
_entity_poly.entity_id
_entity_poly.type
_entity_poly.pdbx_seq_one_letter_code
_entity_poly.pdbx_strand_id
1 'polypeptide(L)'
;MLPVNHLRNISHFRLSSVLFGVIRSRTIIMSSSTSSSIKQEFSKVLVLKKYTRYEKLSKTYDTDGRDLKVCLQDSGWDVSKIVASHEIQQNFENAVKTELARANIEYRFVTKNEYTEDQVQWADAILTLGGDGTFLQAANKIRDRCTLLIGFNSMPETSTGHLCLPKYYSQNLKEAITKIKEGKYKNLHRTRIKVSLRGSTSSHYLHSDDPPSRPRTLPENEPKDFQILPELALNDVYVGEYNSALVSKLIISTDQTPPAQQVKCSGMCINTLSTWYHIRSII
;
A
#
# COMPACT_ATOMS: atom_id res chain seq x y z
N MET A 1 -29.60 6.09 19.12
CA MET A 1 -28.84 7.26 18.65
C MET A 1 -27.91 7.71 19.76
N LEU A 2 -26.60 7.59 19.57
CA LEU A 2 -25.56 8.12 20.45
C LEU A 2 -24.62 9.00 19.61
N PRO A 3 -24.04 10.08 20.17
CA PRO A 3 -23.46 11.15 19.37
C PRO A 3 -22.08 10.77 18.84
N VAL A 4 -21.88 11.11 17.56
CA VAL A 4 -20.61 11.07 16.84
C VAL A 4 -19.77 12.26 17.31
N ASN A 5 -18.93 12.10 18.33
CA ASN A 5 -17.84 13.02 18.65
C ASN A 5 -16.94 12.40 19.74
N HIS A 6 -15.93 11.62 19.35
CA HIS A 6 -14.66 11.43 20.10
C HIS A 6 -13.72 10.42 19.41
N LEU A 7 -13.41 10.62 18.13
CA LEU A 7 -12.31 9.91 17.47
C LEU A 7 -11.17 10.89 17.17
N ARG A 8 -10.52 11.37 18.22
CA ARG A 8 -9.20 12.00 18.12
C ARG A 8 -8.29 11.32 19.14
N ASN A 9 -7.21 10.73 18.63
CA ASN A 9 -6.08 10.13 19.35
C ASN A 9 -6.33 8.74 19.97
N ILE A 10 -6.15 7.70 19.16
CA ILE A 10 -5.98 6.31 19.64
C ILE A 10 -4.53 5.92 19.36
N SER A 11 -3.75 5.69 20.41
CA SER A 11 -2.31 5.46 20.31
C SER A 11 -1.88 4.00 20.46
N HIS A 12 -2.65 3.07 21.04
CA HIS A 12 -2.14 1.69 21.27
C HIS A 12 -3.23 0.63 21.45
N PHE A 13 -2.87 -0.62 21.15
CA PHE A 13 -3.72 -1.81 21.26
C PHE A 13 -2.90 -2.99 21.83
N ARG A 14 -3.44 -3.79 22.74
CA ARG A 14 -2.84 -5.09 23.12
C ARG A 14 -3.86 -6.22 23.02
N LEU A 15 -3.38 -7.40 22.58
CA LEU A 15 -4.11 -8.66 22.51
C LEU A 15 -3.54 -9.65 23.52
N SER A 16 -4.37 -10.46 24.19
CA SER A 16 -3.88 -11.66 24.89
C SER A 16 -4.73 -12.90 24.66
N SER A 17 -4.08 -13.98 24.26
CA SER A 17 -4.33 -15.36 24.71
C SER A 17 -3.00 -16.07 24.45
N VAL A 18 -2.16 -16.18 25.49
CA VAL A 18 -0.76 -16.64 25.39
C VAL A 18 -0.04 -16.08 24.15
N LEU A 19 -0.09 -14.75 24.00
CA LEU A 19 0.62 -13.98 22.99
C LEU A 19 0.75 -12.59 23.63
N PHE A 20 1.97 -12.13 23.91
CA PHE A 20 2.20 -10.86 24.58
C PHE A 20 2.46 -9.73 23.58
N GLY A 21 1.64 -9.54 22.55
CA GLY A 21 1.81 -8.40 21.62
C GLY A 21 1.73 -7.05 22.34
N VAL A 22 2.87 -6.39 22.55
CA VAL A 22 2.92 -5.01 23.04
C VAL A 22 2.96 -4.10 21.82
N ILE A 23 1.91 -3.35 21.53
CA ILE A 23 2.01 -2.20 20.62
C ILE A 23 2.43 -1.01 21.48
N ARG A 24 3.56 -0.38 21.12
CA ARG A 24 4.10 0.86 21.70
C ARG A 24 4.22 1.95 20.62
N SER A 25 3.20 2.79 20.45
CA SER A 25 3.26 4.16 19.92
C SER A 25 3.89 5.15 20.92
N ARG A 26 5.11 5.61 20.63
CA ARG A 26 5.60 6.87 21.19
C ARG A 26 5.19 7.97 20.22
N THR A 27 4.31 8.87 20.64
CA THR A 27 4.17 10.18 19.99
C THR A 27 5.40 10.99 20.36
N ILE A 28 6.41 11.00 19.49
CA ILE A 28 7.50 11.95 19.59
C ILE A 28 6.98 13.26 19.01
N ILE A 29 6.57 14.19 19.88
CA ILE A 29 6.39 15.59 19.48
C ILE A 29 7.80 16.17 19.37
N MET A 30 8.40 16.07 18.18
CA MET A 30 9.58 16.87 17.87
C MET A 30 9.12 18.29 17.65
N SER A 31 9.60 19.20 18.50
CA SER A 31 9.46 20.64 18.37
C SER A 31 9.90 21.06 16.96
N SER A 32 9.07 21.88 16.33
CA SER A 32 9.32 22.49 15.03
C SER A 32 10.58 23.37 15.08
N SER A 33 11.64 22.94 14.42
CA SER A 33 12.73 23.84 14.03
C SER A 33 13.52 23.25 12.87
N THR A 34 13.10 23.62 11.65
CA THR A 34 13.91 24.23 10.58
C THR A 34 13.15 24.06 9.26
N SER A 35 12.84 25.18 8.61
CA SER A 35 12.30 25.20 7.25
C SER A 35 13.37 24.72 6.28
N SER A 36 13.51 23.41 6.10
CA SER A 36 14.23 22.89 4.94
C SER A 36 13.27 23.01 3.75
N SER A 37 13.52 23.97 2.87
CA SER A 37 12.94 24.05 1.54
C SER A 37 12.98 22.67 0.89
N ILE A 38 11.82 22.04 0.73
CA ILE A 38 11.68 20.70 0.13
C ILE A 38 12.21 20.78 -1.31
N LYS A 39 13.12 19.87 -1.68
CA LYS A 39 13.70 19.72 -3.02
C LYS A 39 12.61 19.92 -4.09
N GLN A 40 12.76 20.96 -4.89
CA GLN A 40 11.69 21.50 -5.74
C GLN A 40 11.79 21.05 -7.21
N GLU A 41 12.69 20.12 -7.53
CA GLU A 41 12.81 19.57 -8.89
C GLU A 41 12.81 18.03 -8.85
N PHE A 42 11.82 17.43 -9.51
CA PHE A 42 11.74 15.99 -9.74
C PHE A 42 12.54 15.62 -10.98
N SER A 43 13.63 14.87 -10.80
CA SER A 43 14.50 14.44 -11.89
C SER A 43 14.43 12.94 -12.14
N LYS A 44 14.19 12.15 -11.08
CA LYS A 44 14.15 10.69 -11.12
C LYS A 44 12.84 10.15 -10.57
N VAL A 45 12.16 9.34 -11.36
CA VAL A 45 10.86 8.77 -11.01
C VAL A 45 10.88 7.24 -11.11
N LEU A 46 10.51 6.58 -10.01
CA LEU A 46 10.24 5.15 -10.03
C LEU A 46 8.76 4.91 -10.33
N VAL A 47 8.46 4.12 -11.34
CA VAL A 47 7.08 3.79 -11.75
C VAL A 47 6.78 2.34 -11.42
N LEU A 48 5.93 2.10 -10.41
CA LEU A 48 5.39 0.77 -10.11
C LEU A 48 4.16 0.49 -10.98
N LYS A 49 4.27 -0.48 -11.88
CA LYS A 49 3.14 -0.91 -12.73
C LYS A 49 2.43 -2.14 -12.17
N LYS A 50 1.10 -2.14 -12.25
CA LYS A 50 0.28 -3.33 -11.97
C LYS A 50 0.51 -4.38 -13.06
N TYR A 51 0.69 -5.63 -12.69
CA TYR A 51 0.58 -6.71 -13.68
C TYR A 51 -0.84 -6.80 -14.24
N THR A 52 -0.98 -6.84 -15.57
CA THR A 52 -2.27 -7.11 -16.20
C THR A 52 -2.71 -8.55 -15.91
N ARG A 53 -4.01 -8.83 -16.04
CA ARG A 53 -4.49 -10.20 -15.86
C ARG A 53 -3.85 -11.13 -16.87
N TYR A 54 -3.72 -10.68 -18.12
CA TYR A 54 -3.08 -11.39 -19.21
C TYR A 54 -1.61 -11.72 -18.89
N GLU A 55 -0.81 -10.74 -18.46
CA GLU A 55 0.60 -10.93 -18.08
C GLU A 55 0.77 -11.93 -16.92
N LYS A 56 -0.16 -11.93 -15.95
CA LYS A 56 -0.12 -12.92 -14.86
C LYS A 56 -0.42 -14.32 -15.39
N LEU A 57 -1.49 -14.47 -16.18
CA LEU A 57 -1.88 -15.76 -16.74
C LEU A 57 -0.80 -16.30 -17.68
N SER A 58 -0.18 -15.46 -18.50
CA SER A 58 0.90 -15.90 -19.39
C SER A 58 2.14 -16.43 -18.67
N LYS A 59 2.30 -16.12 -17.37
CA LYS A 59 3.41 -16.62 -16.54
C LYS A 59 3.05 -17.86 -15.73
N THR A 60 1.78 -18.04 -15.37
CA THR A 60 1.36 -19.08 -14.42
C THR A 60 0.50 -20.16 -15.05
N TYR A 61 -0.08 -19.91 -16.21
CA TYR A 61 -1.00 -20.83 -16.87
C TYR A 61 -0.20 -21.82 -17.71
N ASP A 62 -0.36 -23.11 -17.41
CA ASP A 62 0.21 -24.17 -18.23
C ASP A 62 -0.63 -24.31 -19.51
N THR A 63 0.01 -24.11 -20.65
CA THR A 63 -0.66 -24.19 -21.95
C THR A 63 -0.46 -25.54 -22.65
N ASP A 64 0.39 -26.42 -22.11
CA ASP A 64 0.80 -27.68 -22.77
C ASP A 64 1.20 -27.44 -24.24
N GLY A 65 1.93 -26.34 -24.49
CA GLY A 65 2.38 -25.92 -25.82
C GLY A 65 1.31 -25.29 -26.73
N ARG A 66 0.05 -25.18 -26.29
CA ARG A 66 -1.03 -24.50 -27.04
C ARG A 66 -0.98 -22.99 -26.87
N ASP A 67 -1.72 -22.27 -27.71
CA ASP A 67 -1.92 -20.83 -27.57
C ASP A 67 -2.69 -20.50 -26.29
N LEU A 68 -2.18 -19.55 -25.50
CA LEU A 68 -2.75 -19.16 -24.22
C LEU A 68 -4.21 -18.69 -24.35
N LYS A 69 -4.56 -17.96 -25.41
CA LYS A 69 -5.92 -17.47 -25.61
C LYS A 69 -6.88 -18.62 -25.82
N VAL A 70 -6.47 -19.66 -26.55
CA VAL A 70 -7.25 -20.89 -26.71
C VAL A 70 -7.45 -21.58 -25.37
N CYS A 71 -6.38 -21.82 -24.60
CA CYS A 71 -6.47 -22.45 -23.28
C CYS A 71 -7.38 -21.70 -22.31
N LEU A 72 -7.31 -20.37 -22.31
CA LEU A 72 -8.16 -19.53 -21.47
C LEU A 72 -9.62 -19.59 -21.93
N GLN A 73 -9.87 -19.57 -23.24
CA GLN A 73 -11.22 -19.69 -23.79
C GLN A 73 -11.86 -21.03 -23.42
N ASP A 74 -11.12 -22.14 -23.57
CA ASP A 74 -11.57 -23.49 -23.20
C ASP A 74 -11.93 -23.60 -21.71
N SER A 75 -11.25 -22.80 -20.88
CA SER A 75 -11.44 -22.78 -19.42
C SER A 75 -12.51 -21.79 -18.97
N GLY A 76 -13.28 -21.23 -19.92
CA GLY A 76 -14.42 -20.35 -19.65
C GLY A 76 -14.06 -18.89 -19.37
N TRP A 77 -12.82 -18.46 -19.64
CA TRP A 77 -12.45 -17.06 -19.47
C TRP A 77 -12.97 -16.19 -20.62
N ASP A 78 -13.34 -14.96 -20.29
CA ASP A 78 -13.61 -13.90 -21.28
C ASP A 78 -12.29 -13.34 -21.81
N VAL A 79 -11.71 -14.03 -22.79
CA VAL A 79 -10.41 -13.70 -23.38
C VAL A 79 -10.41 -12.31 -24.00
N SER A 80 -11.48 -11.96 -24.72
CA SER A 80 -11.65 -10.64 -25.36
C SER A 80 -11.52 -9.51 -24.35
N LYS A 81 -12.20 -9.63 -23.20
CA LYS A 81 -12.09 -8.63 -22.12
C LYS A 81 -10.71 -8.59 -21.48
N ILE A 82 -10.06 -9.73 -21.29
CA ILE A 82 -8.71 -9.81 -20.72
C ILE A 82 -7.70 -9.12 -21.63
N VAL A 83 -7.75 -9.39 -22.93
CA VAL A 83 -6.87 -8.81 -23.94
C VAL A 83 -7.14 -7.31 -24.07
N ALA A 84 -8.41 -6.89 -24.20
CA ALA A 84 -8.76 -5.48 -24.27
C ALA A 84 -8.29 -4.68 -23.05
N SER A 85 -8.48 -5.23 -21.84
CA SER A 85 -7.96 -4.59 -20.62
C SER A 85 -6.43 -4.53 -20.58
N HIS A 86 -5.74 -5.52 -21.16
CA HIS A 86 -4.29 -5.52 -21.26
C HIS A 86 -3.79 -4.42 -22.20
N GLU A 87 -4.40 -4.28 -23.37
CA GLU A 87 -4.06 -3.25 -24.36
C GLU A 87 -4.30 -1.85 -23.83
N ILE A 88 -5.44 -1.59 -23.18
CA ILE A 88 -5.73 -0.29 -22.54
C ILE A 88 -4.63 0.05 -21.53
N GLN A 89 -4.22 -0.91 -20.70
CA GLN A 89 -3.18 -0.66 -19.71
C GLN A 89 -1.80 -0.43 -20.35
N GLN A 90 -1.44 -1.19 -21.39
CA GLN A 90 -0.18 -0.97 -22.12
C GLN A 90 -0.15 0.42 -22.78
N ASN A 91 -1.25 0.84 -23.40
CA ASN A 91 -1.36 2.15 -24.01
C ASN A 91 -1.20 3.26 -22.97
N PHE A 92 -1.79 3.08 -21.79
CA PHE A 92 -1.61 4.00 -20.66
C PHE A 92 -0.15 4.06 -20.18
N GLU A 93 0.50 2.90 -20.02
CA GLU A 93 1.93 2.82 -19.66
C GLU A 93 2.82 3.56 -20.67
N ASN A 94 2.57 3.38 -21.97
CA ASN A 94 3.31 4.04 -23.04
C ASN A 94 3.07 5.55 -23.08
N ALA A 95 1.84 6.00 -22.82
CA ALA A 95 1.52 7.42 -22.71
C ALA A 95 2.28 8.08 -21.54
N VAL A 96 2.32 7.42 -20.37
CA VAL A 96 3.09 7.90 -19.21
C VAL A 96 4.59 7.98 -19.54
N LYS A 97 5.17 6.94 -20.15
CA LYS A 97 6.58 6.96 -20.59
C LYS A 97 6.86 8.15 -21.52
N THR A 98 5.98 8.37 -22.49
CA THR A 98 6.10 9.46 -23.45
C THR A 98 6.11 10.83 -22.76
N GLU A 99 5.19 11.06 -21.83
CA GLU A 99 5.11 12.33 -21.10
C GLU A 99 6.27 12.53 -20.12
N LEU A 100 6.75 11.47 -19.44
CA LEU A 100 7.95 11.55 -18.61
C LEU A 100 9.20 11.88 -19.44
N ALA A 101 9.36 11.25 -20.61
CA ALA A 101 10.46 11.54 -21.53
C ALA A 101 10.39 12.98 -22.07
N ARG A 102 9.20 13.44 -22.48
CA ARG A 102 8.97 14.84 -22.90
C ARG A 102 9.31 15.84 -21.80
N ALA A 103 9.03 15.49 -20.54
CA ALA A 103 9.36 16.30 -19.38
C ALA A 103 10.85 16.19 -18.98
N ASN A 104 11.69 15.45 -19.72
CA ASN A 104 13.09 15.19 -19.39
C ASN A 104 13.28 14.63 -17.97
N ILE A 105 12.42 13.70 -17.57
CA ILE A 105 12.47 12.99 -16.29
C ILE A 105 13.09 11.62 -16.54
N GLU A 106 14.16 11.28 -15.81
CA GLU A 106 14.71 9.93 -15.81
C GLU A 106 13.74 9.00 -15.07
N TYR A 107 13.40 7.84 -15.66
CA TYR A 107 12.42 6.95 -15.07
C TYR A 107 12.81 5.48 -15.14
N ARG A 108 12.33 4.70 -14.16
CA ARG A 108 12.41 3.23 -14.15
C ARG A 108 11.02 2.66 -13.98
N PHE A 109 10.62 1.77 -14.89
CA PHE A 109 9.39 0.99 -14.73
C PHE A 109 9.73 -0.34 -14.07
N VAL A 110 9.04 -0.64 -12.98
CA VAL A 110 9.21 -1.88 -12.23
C VAL A 110 7.86 -2.52 -11.96
N THR A 111 7.85 -3.84 -11.92
CA THR A 111 6.72 -4.64 -11.45
C THR A 111 6.83 -4.90 -9.95
N LYS A 112 5.81 -5.55 -9.36
CA LYS A 112 5.81 -5.95 -7.93
C LYS A 112 7.13 -6.59 -7.49
N ASN A 113 7.65 -7.50 -8.30
CA ASN A 113 8.80 -8.34 -7.92
C ASN A 113 10.12 -7.57 -8.03
N GLU A 114 10.16 -6.51 -8.85
CA GLU A 114 11.34 -5.66 -9.06
C GLU A 114 11.34 -4.43 -8.15
N TYR A 115 10.22 -4.14 -7.48
CA TYR A 115 10.06 -3.00 -6.60
C TYR A 115 10.76 -3.26 -5.27
N THR A 116 12.01 -2.79 -5.13
CA THR A 116 12.85 -2.96 -3.94
C THR A 116 13.08 -1.65 -3.19
N GLU A 117 13.61 -1.72 -1.96
CA GLU A 117 13.98 -0.53 -1.18
C GLU A 117 15.07 0.29 -1.90
N ASP A 118 16.02 -0.36 -2.58
CA ASP A 118 17.06 0.32 -3.37
C ASP A 118 16.48 1.13 -4.54
N GLN A 119 15.45 0.58 -5.22
CA GLN A 119 14.75 1.33 -6.27
C GLN A 119 14.03 2.55 -5.70
N VAL A 120 13.41 2.40 -4.53
CA VAL A 120 12.72 3.50 -3.83
C VAL A 120 13.71 4.61 -3.47
N GLN A 121 14.88 4.29 -2.93
CA GLN A 121 15.90 5.27 -2.57
C GLN A 121 16.53 5.98 -3.78
N TRP A 122 16.54 5.33 -4.95
CA TRP A 122 17.05 5.94 -6.18
C TRP A 122 16.17 7.09 -6.72
N ALA A 123 14.87 7.09 -6.42
CA ALA A 123 13.92 8.04 -7.01
C ALA A 123 13.58 9.22 -6.09
N ASP A 124 13.31 10.38 -6.71
CA ASP A 124 12.78 11.57 -6.02
C ASP A 124 11.27 11.44 -5.75
N ALA A 125 10.56 10.71 -6.63
CA ALA A 125 9.15 10.38 -6.48
C ALA A 125 8.82 8.99 -7.03
N ILE A 126 7.73 8.43 -6.51
CA ILE A 126 7.18 7.15 -6.96
C ILE A 126 5.81 7.40 -7.60
N LEU A 127 5.65 6.92 -8.83
CA LEU A 127 4.36 6.84 -9.50
C LEU A 127 3.85 5.41 -9.46
N THR A 128 2.55 5.21 -9.26
CA THR A 128 1.92 3.90 -9.44
C THR A 128 0.94 3.92 -10.58
N LEU A 129 1.02 2.95 -11.50
CA LEU A 129 0.07 2.76 -12.57
C LEU A 129 -0.83 1.56 -12.24
N GLY A 130 -2.04 1.84 -11.80
CA GLY A 130 -2.97 0.81 -11.31
C GLY A 130 -4.06 1.41 -10.42
N GLY A 131 -4.72 0.59 -9.62
CA GLY A 131 -5.68 1.07 -8.62
C GLY A 131 -5.05 1.23 -7.24
N ASP A 132 -5.90 1.35 -6.23
CA ASP A 132 -5.50 1.52 -4.83
C ASP A 132 -4.60 0.38 -4.33
N GLY A 133 -4.81 -0.86 -4.79
CA GLY A 133 -3.95 -1.99 -4.44
C GLY A 133 -2.49 -1.80 -4.87
N THR A 134 -2.24 -1.19 -6.03
CA THR A 134 -0.89 -0.87 -6.50
C THR A 134 -0.30 0.29 -5.69
N PHE A 135 -1.12 1.29 -5.35
CA PHE A 135 -0.71 2.39 -4.48
C PHE A 135 -0.26 1.88 -3.09
N LEU A 136 -1.05 1.00 -2.48
CA LEU A 136 -0.75 0.41 -1.18
C LEU A 136 0.52 -0.44 -1.22
N GLN A 137 0.72 -1.19 -2.32
CA GLN A 137 1.93 -1.96 -2.54
C GLN A 137 3.18 -1.09 -2.58
N ALA A 138 3.13 0.06 -3.27
CA ALA A 138 4.24 1.02 -3.27
C ALA A 138 4.47 1.57 -1.85
N ALA A 139 3.40 2.03 -1.19
CA ALA A 139 3.48 2.62 0.14
C ALA A 139 4.20 1.70 1.15
N ASN A 140 4.02 0.37 1.06
CA ASN A 140 4.63 -0.60 1.97
C ASN A 140 6.16 -0.50 2.07
N LYS A 141 6.87 -0.11 1.00
CA LYS A 141 8.35 0.01 1.02
C LYS A 141 8.87 1.42 1.27
N ILE A 142 8.00 2.43 1.32
CA ILE A 142 8.36 3.82 1.65
C ILE A 142 8.41 3.98 3.17
N ARG A 143 9.55 4.45 3.69
CA ARG A 143 9.80 4.52 5.15
C ARG A 143 9.89 5.93 5.69
N ASP A 144 10.33 6.87 4.88
CA ASP A 144 10.45 8.27 5.25
C ASP A 144 9.19 9.06 4.89
N ARG A 145 9.14 10.31 5.35
CA ARG A 145 8.02 11.23 5.12
C ARG A 145 8.19 12.12 3.90
N CYS A 146 9.34 12.04 3.24
CA CYS A 146 9.76 12.97 2.20
C CYS A 146 9.51 12.40 0.80
N THR A 147 9.58 11.07 0.63
CA THR A 147 9.27 10.42 -0.64
C THR A 147 7.83 10.68 -1.05
N LEU A 148 7.67 11.30 -2.21
CA LEU A 148 6.37 11.57 -2.80
C LEU A 148 5.83 10.31 -3.50
N LEU A 149 4.59 9.91 -3.16
CA LEU A 149 3.89 8.79 -3.78
C LEU A 149 2.63 9.29 -4.49
N ILE A 150 2.55 9.06 -5.80
CA ILE A 150 1.46 9.55 -6.65
C ILE A 150 0.83 8.38 -7.40
N GLY A 151 -0.48 8.19 -7.25
CA GLY A 151 -1.20 7.14 -7.95
C GLY A 151 -1.87 7.62 -9.22
N PHE A 152 -1.60 7.00 -10.35
CA PHE A 152 -2.39 7.15 -11.56
C PHE A 152 -3.30 5.94 -11.73
N ASN A 153 -4.62 6.20 -11.81
CA ASN A 153 -5.56 5.14 -12.13
C ASN A 153 -5.41 4.74 -13.60
N SER A 154 -4.92 3.53 -13.86
CA SER A 154 -4.68 3.02 -15.21
C SER A 154 -5.96 2.56 -15.94
N MET A 155 -7.08 2.44 -15.23
CA MET A 155 -8.40 2.07 -15.78
C MET A 155 -9.50 2.98 -15.17
N PRO A 156 -9.46 4.30 -15.44
CA PRO A 156 -10.34 5.28 -14.79
C PRO A 156 -11.82 5.19 -15.22
N GLU A 157 -12.11 4.47 -16.31
CA GLU A 157 -13.49 4.24 -16.77
C GLU A 157 -14.19 3.13 -15.98
N THR A 158 -13.44 2.18 -15.43
CA THR A 158 -13.99 0.99 -14.77
C THR A 158 -13.64 0.91 -13.28
N SER A 159 -12.87 1.86 -12.77
CA SER A 159 -12.47 1.93 -11.36
C SER A 159 -12.28 3.37 -10.90
N THR A 160 -12.56 3.64 -9.63
CA THR A 160 -12.44 4.99 -9.04
C THR A 160 -11.00 5.29 -8.64
N GLY A 161 -10.40 4.43 -7.81
CA GLY A 161 -9.06 4.63 -7.23
C GLY A 161 -9.04 5.80 -6.24
N HIS A 162 -9.45 5.55 -4.99
CA HIS A 162 -9.59 6.59 -3.95
C HIS A 162 -8.26 7.13 -3.41
N LEU A 163 -7.17 6.38 -3.60
CA LEU A 163 -5.82 6.81 -3.26
C LEU A 163 -5.10 7.43 -4.46
N CYS A 164 -5.56 7.12 -5.68
CA CYS A 164 -5.03 7.69 -6.90
C CYS A 164 -5.48 9.14 -7.10
N LEU A 165 -4.79 9.85 -7.98
CA LEU A 165 -5.17 11.16 -8.47
C LEU A 165 -6.59 11.13 -9.05
N PRO A 166 -7.31 12.27 -9.03
CA PRO A 166 -8.60 12.37 -9.69
C PRO A 166 -8.54 11.89 -11.13
N LYS A 167 -9.59 11.20 -11.59
CA LYS A 167 -9.74 10.65 -12.95
C LYS A 167 -9.26 11.60 -14.06
N TYR A 168 -9.53 12.89 -13.90
CA TYR A 168 -9.08 13.95 -14.81
C TYR A 168 -7.58 13.85 -15.13
N TYR A 169 -6.71 13.60 -14.15
CA TYR A 169 -5.26 13.58 -14.35
C TYR A 169 -4.77 12.29 -15.02
N SER A 170 -5.50 11.18 -14.91
CA SER A 170 -5.27 9.99 -15.75
C SER A 170 -5.63 10.24 -17.20
N GLN A 171 -6.61 11.11 -17.48
CA GLN A 171 -6.99 11.48 -18.85
C GLN A 171 -6.11 12.61 -19.43
N ASN A 172 -5.48 13.41 -18.56
CA ASN A 172 -4.67 14.58 -18.93
C ASN A 172 -3.23 14.43 -18.41
N LEU A 173 -2.53 13.38 -18.85
CA LEU A 173 -1.20 13.02 -18.36
C LEU A 173 -0.14 14.12 -18.51
N LYS A 174 -0.16 14.84 -19.65
CA LYS A 174 0.76 15.97 -19.90
C LYS A 174 0.66 17.02 -18.80
N GLU A 175 -0.56 17.43 -18.45
CA GLU A 175 -0.80 18.40 -17.39
C GLU A 175 -0.40 17.84 -16.03
N ALA A 176 -0.79 16.60 -15.74
CA ALA A 176 -0.46 15.95 -14.48
C ALA A 176 1.05 15.92 -14.25
N ILE A 177 1.82 15.44 -15.23
CA ILE A 177 3.27 15.33 -15.15
C ILE A 177 3.93 16.71 -15.10
N THR A 178 3.41 17.69 -15.85
CA THR A 178 3.89 19.09 -15.77
C THR A 178 3.70 19.66 -14.36
N LYS A 179 2.50 19.53 -13.78
CA LYS A 179 2.20 19.98 -12.42
C LYS A 179 3.07 19.29 -11.38
N ILE A 180 3.27 17.98 -11.51
CA ILE A 180 4.16 17.20 -10.63
C ILE A 180 5.59 17.75 -10.73
N LYS A 181 6.11 17.91 -11.94
CA LYS A 181 7.48 18.42 -12.17
C LYS A 181 7.67 19.82 -11.60
N GLU A 182 6.68 20.70 -11.76
CA GLU A 182 6.72 22.10 -11.30
C GLU A 182 6.40 22.26 -9.80
N GLY A 183 6.16 21.18 -9.06
CA GLY A 183 5.81 21.28 -7.64
C GLY A 183 4.39 21.81 -7.38
N LYS A 184 3.52 21.85 -8.40
CA LYS A 184 2.17 22.43 -8.33
C LYS A 184 1.14 21.41 -7.83
N TYR A 185 1.30 20.98 -6.58
CA TYR A 185 0.40 20.06 -5.90
C TYR A 185 0.39 20.32 -4.39
N LYS A 186 -0.57 19.75 -3.67
CA LYS A 186 -0.62 19.79 -2.21
C LYS A 186 -0.23 18.44 -1.63
N ASN A 187 0.70 18.43 -0.69
CA ASN A 187 1.09 17.22 0.02
C ASN A 187 -0.02 16.78 0.99
N LEU A 188 -0.36 15.50 0.94
CA LEU A 188 -1.23 14.86 1.92
C LEU A 188 -0.42 13.84 2.72
N HIS A 189 -0.11 14.17 3.97
CA HIS A 189 0.51 13.23 4.88
C HIS A 189 -0.56 12.31 5.49
N ARG A 190 -0.41 11.00 5.26
CA ARG A 190 -1.32 9.97 5.78
C ARG A 190 -0.68 9.24 6.96
N THR A 191 -1.47 9.05 8.02
CA THR A 191 -1.10 8.21 9.16
C THR A 191 -1.02 6.75 8.73
N ARG A 192 -0.09 6.00 9.32
CA ARG A 192 0.07 4.56 9.09
C ARG A 192 0.10 3.82 10.41
N ILE A 193 -0.39 2.58 10.43
CA ILE A 193 -0.35 1.71 11.60
C ILE A 193 0.98 0.95 11.58
N LYS A 194 1.70 1.04 12.70
CA LYS A 194 2.90 0.24 12.97
C LYS A 194 2.50 -0.91 13.88
N VAL A 195 2.79 -2.14 13.47
CA VAL A 195 2.46 -3.34 14.23
C VAL A 195 3.71 -3.92 14.88
N SER A 196 3.59 -4.32 16.13
CA SER A 196 4.60 -5.13 16.83
C SER A 196 3.94 -6.36 17.42
N LEU A 197 4.58 -7.50 17.21
CA LEU A 197 4.21 -8.78 17.77
C LEU A 197 5.10 -9.07 18.96
N ARG A 198 4.56 -9.82 19.92
CA ARG A 198 5.38 -10.43 20.95
C ARG A 198 4.83 -11.76 21.40
N GLY A 199 5.71 -12.75 21.53
CA GLY A 199 5.40 -14.17 21.72
C GLY A 199 6.29 -15.06 20.84
N SER A 200 6.33 -16.34 21.16
CA SER A 200 7.23 -17.33 20.57
C SER A 200 6.75 -17.95 19.24
N THR A 201 5.73 -17.39 18.60
CA THR A 201 5.14 -17.98 17.39
C THR A 201 5.91 -17.57 16.14
N SER A 202 6.34 -18.57 15.35
CA SER A 202 6.77 -18.40 13.97
C SER A 202 5.65 -17.75 13.17
N SER A 203 5.80 -16.45 12.89
CA SER A 203 4.87 -15.67 12.10
C SER A 203 4.87 -16.16 10.64
N HIS A 204 3.81 -16.83 10.22
CA HIS A 204 3.57 -17.06 8.80
C HIS A 204 2.99 -15.77 8.20
N TYR A 205 3.84 -15.00 7.53
CA TYR A 205 3.46 -13.77 6.84
C TYR A 205 2.70 -14.13 5.56
N LEU A 206 1.38 -13.94 5.55
CA LEU A 206 0.54 -14.17 4.36
C LEU A 206 0.64 -13.04 3.31
N HIS A 207 1.54 -12.07 3.48
CA HIS A 207 1.60 -10.87 2.64
C HIS A 207 2.60 -10.95 1.48
N SER A 208 3.39 -12.01 1.36
CA SER A 208 4.31 -12.22 0.24
C SER A 208 4.61 -13.70 0.01
N ASP A 209 4.62 -14.12 -1.26
CA ASP A 209 5.28 -15.36 -1.69
C ASP A 209 6.82 -15.29 -1.50
N ASP A 210 7.34 -14.11 -1.13
CA ASP A 210 8.73 -13.90 -0.78
C ASP A 210 9.01 -14.26 0.68
N PRO A 211 10.18 -14.87 0.98
CA PRO A 211 10.63 -15.06 2.35
C PRO A 211 10.72 -13.72 3.08
N PRO A 212 10.48 -13.69 4.40
CA PRO A 212 10.45 -12.45 5.16
C PRO A 212 11.75 -11.67 4.96
N SER A 213 11.61 -10.41 4.53
CA SER A 213 12.70 -9.44 4.66
C SER A 213 13.11 -9.43 6.14
N ARG A 214 14.43 -9.55 6.40
CA ARG A 214 14.99 -9.78 7.75
C ARG A 214 14.25 -8.97 8.82
N PRO A 215 13.88 -9.60 9.97
CA PRO A 215 13.36 -8.88 11.12
C PRO A 215 14.24 -7.68 11.44
N ARG A 216 13.61 -6.55 11.74
CA ARG A 216 14.32 -5.33 12.15
C ARG A 216 15.22 -5.68 13.34
N THR A 217 16.51 -5.33 13.29
CA THR A 217 17.41 -5.49 14.43
C THR A 217 16.78 -4.78 15.62
N LEU A 218 16.44 -5.55 16.65
CA LEU A 218 15.85 -5.01 17.87
C LEU A 218 16.85 -4.03 18.51
N PRO A 219 16.41 -2.89 19.05
CA PRO A 219 17.26 -2.17 20.00
C PRO A 219 17.61 -3.14 21.14
N GLU A 220 18.87 -3.14 21.60
CA GLU A 220 19.47 -4.12 22.53
C GLU A 220 18.67 -4.38 23.84
N ASN A 221 17.68 -3.53 24.13
CA ASN A 221 16.86 -3.58 25.34
C ASN A 221 15.46 -4.21 25.17
N GLU A 222 15.07 -4.70 23.98
CA GLU A 222 13.77 -5.36 23.80
C GLU A 222 13.86 -6.89 24.01
N PRO A 223 12.85 -7.52 24.64
CA PRO A 223 12.83 -8.96 24.88
C PRO A 223 13.00 -9.80 23.60
N LYS A 224 13.65 -10.98 23.70
CA LYS A 224 13.86 -11.90 22.57
C LYS A 224 12.57 -12.39 21.89
N ASP A 225 11.43 -12.25 22.58
CA ASP A 225 10.09 -12.59 22.07
C ASP A 225 9.37 -11.41 21.42
N PHE A 226 9.99 -10.23 21.25
CA PHE A 226 9.38 -9.04 20.64
C PHE A 226 9.87 -8.82 19.21
N GLN A 227 8.97 -8.49 18.29
CA GLN A 227 9.31 -8.17 16.91
C GLN A 227 8.44 -7.04 16.37
N ILE A 228 9.06 -5.99 15.82
CA ILE A 228 8.35 -4.99 15.03
C ILE A 228 8.21 -5.53 13.62
N LEU A 229 6.98 -5.56 13.10
CA LEU A 229 6.76 -5.95 11.72
C LEU A 229 7.35 -4.89 10.79
N PRO A 230 8.07 -5.32 9.72
CA PRO A 230 8.69 -4.37 8.81
C PRO A 230 7.64 -3.56 8.05
N GLU A 231 6.43 -4.08 7.81
CA GLU A 231 5.39 -3.38 7.08
C GLU A 231 4.67 -2.34 7.93
N LEU A 232 4.34 -1.20 7.31
CA LEU A 232 3.46 -0.19 7.88
C LEU A 232 2.13 -0.23 7.12
N ALA A 233 1.03 -0.53 7.79
CA ALA A 233 -0.27 -0.55 7.12
C ALA A 233 -0.74 0.88 6.85
N LEU A 234 -0.98 1.23 5.58
CA LEU A 234 -1.56 2.53 5.23
C LEU A 234 -3.05 2.57 5.55
N ASN A 235 -3.79 1.51 5.22
CA ASN A 235 -5.23 1.43 5.45
C ASN A 235 -5.51 0.73 6.78
N ASP A 236 -5.34 -0.60 6.78
CA ASP A 236 -5.92 -1.46 7.78
C ASP A 236 -4.97 -2.58 8.23
N VAL A 237 -5.13 -3.01 9.47
CA VAL A 237 -4.55 -4.22 10.03
C VAL A 237 -5.70 -5.12 10.46
N TYR A 238 -5.80 -6.29 9.85
CA TYR A 238 -6.79 -7.30 10.23
C TYR A 238 -6.14 -8.34 11.15
N VAL A 239 -6.83 -8.69 12.23
CA VAL A 239 -6.44 -9.74 13.16
C VAL A 239 -7.61 -10.70 13.36
N GLY A 240 -7.39 -11.98 13.13
CA GLY A 240 -8.41 -12.99 13.35
C GLY A 240 -7.88 -14.40 13.10
N GLU A 241 -8.76 -15.38 13.32
CA GLU A 241 -8.51 -16.76 12.95
C GLU A 241 -8.32 -16.89 11.45
N TYR A 242 -7.33 -17.69 11.05
CA TYR A 242 -7.10 -18.03 9.64
C TYR A 242 -8.17 -19.00 9.11
N ASN A 243 -8.69 -19.88 9.98
CA ASN A 243 -9.72 -20.84 9.61
C ASN A 243 -11.11 -20.19 9.68
N SER A 244 -11.81 -20.13 8.55
CA SER A 244 -13.13 -19.52 8.42
C SER A 244 -14.23 -20.18 9.27
N ALA A 245 -14.04 -21.42 9.72
CA ALA A 245 -14.98 -22.13 10.59
C ALA A 245 -14.75 -21.86 12.09
N LEU A 246 -13.65 -21.18 12.46
CA LEU A 246 -13.32 -20.89 13.85
C LEU A 246 -13.67 -19.46 14.25
N VAL A 247 -13.91 -19.26 15.53
CA VAL A 247 -14.22 -17.94 16.12
C VAL A 247 -12.96 -17.40 16.79
N SER A 248 -12.58 -16.17 16.42
CA SER A 248 -11.51 -15.43 17.08
C SER A 248 -11.90 -15.07 18.50
N LYS A 249 -11.09 -15.50 19.47
CA LYS A 249 -11.22 -15.12 20.89
C LYS A 249 -10.15 -14.10 21.22
N LEU A 250 -10.52 -12.82 21.16
CA LEU A 250 -9.59 -11.70 21.33
C LEU A 250 -9.73 -11.12 22.74
N ILE A 251 -8.62 -10.82 23.41
CA ILE A 251 -8.62 -10.00 24.63
C ILE A 251 -8.04 -8.64 24.28
N ILE A 252 -8.88 -7.62 24.23
CA ILE A 252 -8.59 -6.31 23.66
C ILE A 252 -8.38 -5.29 24.78
N SER A 253 -7.28 -4.54 24.75
CA SER A 253 -7.11 -3.38 25.63
C SER A 253 -6.57 -2.16 24.89
N THR A 254 -7.02 -0.98 25.31
CA THR A 254 -6.43 0.32 24.97
C THR A 254 -5.84 0.96 26.23
N ASP A 255 -4.90 1.88 26.07
CA ASP A 255 -4.29 2.60 27.19
C ASP A 255 -5.30 3.37 28.06
N GLN A 256 -6.43 3.79 27.45
CA GLN A 256 -7.43 4.63 28.10
C GLN A 256 -8.51 3.83 28.84
N THR A 257 -8.66 2.54 28.52
CA THR A 257 -9.73 1.70 29.08
C THR A 257 -9.21 0.34 29.56
N PRO A 258 -8.46 0.28 30.67
CA PRO A 258 -8.34 -0.94 31.45
C PRO A 258 -9.67 -1.15 32.22
N PRO A 259 -10.24 -2.37 32.26
CA PRO A 259 -9.60 -3.65 31.96
C PRO A 259 -9.76 -4.11 30.50
N ALA A 260 -8.92 -5.08 30.12
CA ALA A 260 -9.00 -5.72 28.82
C ALA A 260 -10.35 -6.44 28.65
N GLN A 261 -10.97 -6.30 27.48
CA GLN A 261 -12.26 -6.88 27.16
C GLN A 261 -12.09 -8.14 26.33
N GLN A 262 -12.74 -9.22 26.73
CA GLN A 262 -12.78 -10.43 25.93
C GLN A 262 -13.92 -10.36 24.92
N VAL A 263 -13.61 -10.60 23.65
CA VAL A 263 -14.55 -10.56 22.54
C VAL A 263 -14.43 -11.85 21.72
N LYS A 264 -15.58 -12.43 21.35
CA LYS A 264 -15.67 -13.52 20.38
C LYS A 264 -16.22 -12.94 19.07
N CYS A 265 -15.47 -13.05 17.98
CA CYS A 265 -15.83 -12.46 16.68
C CYS A 265 -15.16 -13.20 15.52
N SER A 266 -15.52 -12.86 14.29
CA SER A 266 -14.82 -13.36 13.10
C SER A 266 -13.39 -12.82 13.00
N GLY A 267 -13.15 -11.65 13.59
CA GLY A 267 -11.85 -10.97 13.65
C GLY A 267 -12.06 -9.49 13.94
N MET A 268 -10.98 -8.73 13.89
CA MET A 268 -10.95 -7.31 14.19
C MET A 268 -10.12 -6.57 13.15
N CYS A 269 -10.66 -5.45 12.67
CA CYS A 269 -9.99 -4.54 11.76
C CYS A 269 -9.61 -3.26 12.51
N ILE A 270 -8.32 -2.91 12.48
CA ILE A 270 -7.80 -1.63 12.97
C ILE A 270 -7.49 -0.79 11.75
N ASN A 271 -8.14 0.36 11.60
CA ASN A 271 -8.02 1.19 10.41
C ASN A 271 -7.51 2.61 10.71
N THR A 272 -6.81 3.20 9.75
CA THR A 272 -6.50 4.65 9.74
C THR A 272 -7.56 5.46 9.00
N LEU A 273 -8.39 4.77 8.21
CA LEU A 273 -9.37 5.37 7.32
C LEU A 273 -10.77 5.28 7.94
N SER A 274 -11.22 6.34 8.57
CA SER A 274 -12.63 6.48 8.99
C SER A 274 -13.58 6.69 7.79
N THR A 275 -13.08 6.91 6.58
CA THR A 275 -13.88 7.25 5.40
C THR A 275 -13.32 6.61 4.13
N TRP A 276 -13.82 5.43 3.82
CA TRP A 276 -13.86 4.88 2.46
C TRP A 276 -14.73 5.73 1.50
N TYR A 277 -15.45 6.75 2.00
CA TYR A 277 -16.40 7.54 1.20
C TYR A 277 -16.00 8.99 0.85
N HIS A 278 -14.97 9.58 1.47
CA HIS A 278 -14.77 11.05 1.37
C HIS A 278 -13.33 11.53 1.19
N ILE A 279 -12.45 10.74 0.57
CA ILE A 279 -11.12 11.27 0.21
C ILE A 279 -11.10 11.68 -1.27
N ARG A 280 -11.26 12.98 -1.49
CA ARG A 280 -10.87 13.64 -2.74
C ARG A 280 -9.35 13.82 -2.70
N SER A 281 -8.66 13.22 -3.65
CA SER A 281 -7.27 13.53 -3.94
C SER A 281 -7.17 15.00 -4.35
N ILE A 282 -6.42 15.79 -3.59
CA ILE A 282 -6.22 17.21 -3.84
C ILE A 282 -4.96 17.36 -4.68
N ILE A 283 -5.14 17.66 -5.96
CA ILE A 283 -4.23 18.53 -6.71
C ILE A 283 -4.98 19.84 -6.87
#